data_AF-A0A838RZZ0-F1
#
_entry.id   AF-A0A838RZZ0-F1
#
_cell.length_a   1.000
_cell.length_b   1.000
_cell.length_c   1.000
_cell.angle_alpha   90.00
_cell.angle_beta   90.00
_cell.angle_gamma   90.00
#
_symmetry.space_group_name_H-M   'P 1'
#
loop_
_entity.id
_entity.type
_entity.pdbx_description
1 polymer ?
#
loop_
_entity_poly.entity_id
_entity_poly.type
_entity_poly.pdbx_seq_one_letter_code
_entity_poly.pdbx_strand_id
1 'polypeptide(L)'
;MPYSSKNFQYGPALVLRGPHKGRVGDFDDDTTERGRLHAVVQFAPFGVARRHSLIPVSYLRAPNTQDLFARYEQLWRMLTPYLRNAVQAEERIDALEELAYISGLLNDRMFEAQYAYPHDGARIFLSHASADKAFVKALAVDLSALGHRPWLDEWEILGGESIPTRVAEGLEQADFVVVVLSGNSVASQWVENEWQAKYWQEVNERRVTLIPLLLSDCEVPTLLKPKKYIDFRHDYGMALEELVHSISKHIKRRARNGG
;
A
#
# COMPACT_ATOMS: atom_id res chain seq x y z
N MET A 1 7.76 12.61 4.38
CA MET A 1 7.61 11.18 4.02
C MET A 1 7.12 10.45 5.27
N PRO A 2 5.91 9.87 5.26
CA PRO A 2 5.35 9.23 6.44
C PRO A 2 6.10 7.95 6.88
N TYR A 3 6.92 7.34 5.99
CA TYR A 3 7.58 6.05 6.28
C TYR A 3 9.12 6.10 6.41
N SER A 4 9.73 7.28 6.35
CA SER A 4 11.19 7.42 6.51
C SER A 4 11.60 7.39 7.98
N SER A 5 12.61 6.57 8.31
CA SER A 5 13.14 6.43 9.69
C SER A 5 13.75 7.71 10.27
N LYS A 6 14.01 8.74 9.45
CA LYS A 6 14.68 9.97 9.89
C LYS A 6 13.77 10.93 10.69
N ASN A 7 12.45 10.77 10.61
CA ASN A 7 11.45 11.64 11.27
C ASN A 7 10.39 10.86 12.07
N PHE A 8 10.67 9.61 12.44
CA PHE A 8 9.73 8.75 13.16
C PHE A 8 9.72 9.10 14.66
N GLN A 9 8.62 9.65 15.17
CA GLN A 9 8.54 10.15 16.55
C GLN A 9 7.69 9.26 17.47
N TYR A 10 6.42 8.98 17.15
CA TYR A 10 5.52 8.12 17.92
C TYR A 10 4.45 7.48 17.02
N GLY A 11 3.73 6.49 17.54
CA GLY A 11 2.64 5.79 16.86
C GLY A 11 3.04 4.41 16.31
N PRO A 12 2.34 3.90 15.28
CA PRO A 12 2.60 2.57 14.75
C PRO A 12 4.04 2.37 14.28
N ALA A 13 4.69 1.33 14.78
CA ALA A 13 6.10 1.03 14.57
C ALA A 13 6.30 -0.41 14.09
N LEU A 14 6.90 -0.58 12.92
CA LEU A 14 7.42 -1.87 12.46
C LEU A 14 8.84 -2.08 12.99
N VAL A 15 9.08 -3.24 13.59
CA VAL A 15 10.41 -3.62 14.07
C VAL A 15 11.22 -4.29 12.96
N LEU A 16 12.38 -3.73 12.62
CA LEU A 16 13.22 -4.19 11.51
C LEU A 16 14.29 -5.21 11.94
N ARG A 17 14.68 -5.22 13.22
CA ARG A 17 15.81 -6.00 13.74
C ARG A 17 15.57 -6.46 15.18
N GLY A 18 16.28 -7.50 15.59
CA GLY A 18 16.22 -8.05 16.95
C GLY A 18 15.09 -9.05 17.16
N PRO A 19 14.81 -9.42 18.43
CA PRO A 19 13.86 -10.49 18.76
C PRO A 19 12.42 -10.24 18.30
N HIS A 20 12.02 -8.97 18.20
CA HIS A 20 10.67 -8.57 17.79
C HIS A 20 10.58 -8.28 16.28
N LYS A 21 11.59 -8.61 15.47
CA LYS A 21 11.61 -8.32 14.03
C LYS A 21 10.33 -8.81 13.33
N GLY A 22 9.73 -7.93 12.54
CA GLY A 22 8.50 -8.19 11.78
C GLY A 22 7.22 -7.91 12.56
N ARG A 23 7.28 -7.67 13.87
CA ARG A 23 6.12 -7.27 14.68
C ARG A 23 5.81 -5.80 14.47
N VAL A 24 4.52 -5.46 14.61
CA VAL A 24 4.03 -4.08 14.59
C VAL A 24 3.41 -3.76 15.94
N GLY A 25 3.88 -2.68 16.57
CA GLY A 25 3.35 -2.21 17.85
C GLY A 25 3.24 -0.70 17.89
N ASP A 26 2.67 -0.18 18.97
CA ASP A 26 2.52 1.23 19.25
C ASP A 26 3.74 1.74 20.00
N PHE A 27 4.46 2.70 19.41
CA PHE A 27 5.54 3.43 20.08
C PHE A 27 4.92 4.67 20.75
N ASP A 28 4.72 4.61 22.07
CA ASP A 28 4.05 5.68 22.84
C ASP A 28 5.00 6.60 23.60
N ASP A 29 6.15 6.10 24.04
CA ASP A 29 7.13 6.80 24.88
C ASP A 29 8.56 6.34 24.56
N ASP A 30 9.56 7.14 24.93
CA ASP A 30 10.98 6.82 24.71
C ASP A 30 11.82 6.96 25.98
N THR A 31 12.93 6.22 26.00
CA THR A 31 13.87 6.24 27.12
C THR A 31 15.30 6.09 26.62
N THR A 32 16.25 6.48 27.47
CA THR A 32 17.68 6.31 27.19
C THR A 32 18.24 5.17 28.03
N GLU A 33 18.64 4.08 27.37
CA GLU A 33 19.29 2.95 28.02
C GLU A 33 20.71 2.79 27.46
N ARG A 34 21.72 2.74 28.35
CA ARG A 34 23.15 2.61 27.99
C ARG A 34 23.61 3.64 26.94
N GLY A 35 23.10 4.87 27.04
CA GLY A 35 23.43 5.97 26.13
C GLY A 35 22.81 5.86 24.72
N ARG A 36 21.83 4.97 24.52
CA ARG A 36 21.10 4.83 23.26
C ARG A 36 19.61 5.03 23.47
N LEU A 37 18.99 5.71 22.50
CA LEU A 37 17.55 5.96 22.48
C LEU A 37 16.78 4.67 22.16
N HIS A 38 15.84 4.32 23.03
CA HIS A 38 14.92 3.20 22.89
C HIS A 38 13.49 3.70 22.94
N ALA A 39 12.65 3.17 22.05
CA ALA A 39 11.22 3.30 22.11
C ALA A 39 10.64 2.28 23.09
N VAL A 40 9.63 2.69 23.84
CA VAL A 40 8.70 1.85 24.59
C VAL A 40 7.61 1.41 23.60
N VAL A 41 7.64 0.13 23.20
CA VAL A 41 6.71 -0.40 22.19
C VAL A 41 5.75 -1.40 22.81
N GLN A 42 4.46 -1.18 22.60
CA GLN A 42 3.37 -2.06 23.02
C GLN A 42 2.79 -2.79 21.80
N PHE A 43 2.83 -4.12 21.78
CA PHE A 43 2.29 -4.92 20.66
C PHE A 43 0.80 -5.23 20.81
N ALA A 44 0.02 -4.24 21.23
CA ALA A 44 -1.41 -4.36 21.48
C ALA A 44 -2.07 -2.98 21.44
N PRO A 45 -3.42 -2.89 21.37
CA PRO A 45 -4.12 -1.63 21.56
C PRO A 45 -3.84 -1.00 22.93
N PHE A 46 -3.94 0.33 22.99
CA PHE A 46 -3.80 1.09 24.23
C PHE A 46 -4.73 0.55 25.33
N GLY A 47 -4.17 0.35 26.53
CA GLY A 47 -4.90 -0.17 27.69
C GLY A 47 -5.15 -1.69 27.67
N VAL A 48 -4.82 -2.40 26.59
CA VAL A 48 -4.88 -3.86 26.49
C VAL A 48 -3.50 -4.48 26.73
N ALA A 49 -2.43 -3.78 26.33
CA ALA A 49 -1.06 -4.28 26.42
C ALA A 49 -0.69 -4.67 27.87
N ARG A 50 -0.30 -5.93 28.06
CA ARG A 50 0.20 -6.41 29.36
C ARG A 50 1.67 -6.06 29.60
N ARG A 51 2.42 -5.86 28.53
CA ARG A 51 3.87 -5.68 28.52
C ARG A 51 4.26 -4.68 27.45
N HIS A 52 5.35 -3.96 27.69
CA HIS A 52 6.05 -3.18 26.68
C HIS A 52 7.43 -3.82 26.42
N SER A 53 8.03 -3.45 25.30
CA SER A 53 9.40 -3.83 24.94
C SER A 53 10.22 -2.59 24.65
N LEU A 54 11.46 -2.54 25.17
CA LEU A 54 12.41 -1.49 24.83
C LEU A 54 13.11 -1.84 23.52
N ILE A 55 12.90 -1.04 22.49
CA ILE A 55 13.42 -1.29 21.14
C ILE A 55 14.26 -0.10 20.72
N PRO A 56 15.53 -0.27 20.31
CA PRO A 56 16.32 0.86 19.80
C PRO A 56 15.56 1.60 18.70
N VAL A 57 15.42 2.92 18.79
CA VAL A 57 14.64 3.70 17.80
C VAL A 57 15.17 3.48 16.37
N SER A 58 16.48 3.27 16.24
CA SER A 58 17.13 2.92 14.97
C SER A 58 16.66 1.60 14.32
N TYR A 59 15.91 0.77 15.05
CA TYR A 59 15.34 -0.49 14.55
C TYR A 59 13.90 -0.33 14.11
N LEU A 60 13.33 0.88 14.20
CA LEU A 60 11.93 1.14 13.89
C LEU A 60 11.78 1.97 12.62
N ARG A 61 10.65 1.77 11.95
CA ARG A 61 10.08 2.70 10.97
C ARG A 61 8.55 2.62 11.04
N ALA A 62 7.87 3.62 10.52
CA ALA A 62 6.43 3.52 10.36
C ALA A 62 6.07 2.40 9.35
N PRO A 63 5.05 1.57 9.63
CA PRO A 63 4.57 0.53 8.72
C PRO A 63 3.77 1.17 7.56
N ASN A 64 4.04 0.76 6.33
CA ASN A 64 3.14 1.01 5.21
C ASN A 64 1.98 0.00 5.23
N THR A 65 1.00 0.16 4.34
CA THR A 65 -0.19 -0.71 4.38
C THR A 65 0.13 -2.15 4.00
N GLN A 66 1.14 -2.39 3.16
CA GLN A 66 1.58 -3.74 2.84
C GLN A 66 2.25 -4.45 4.05
N ASP A 67 3.01 -3.74 4.88
CA ASP A 67 3.59 -4.30 6.11
C ASP A 67 2.49 -4.79 7.06
N LEU A 68 1.44 -3.97 7.22
CA LEU A 68 0.30 -4.29 8.08
C LEU A 68 -0.44 -5.53 7.57
N PHE A 69 -0.74 -5.62 6.27
CA PHE A 69 -1.35 -6.81 5.68
C PHE A 69 -0.46 -8.05 5.81
N ALA A 70 0.84 -7.93 5.52
CA ALA A 70 1.78 -9.04 5.63
C ALA A 70 1.84 -9.59 7.06
N ARG A 71 1.87 -8.70 8.07
CA ARG A 71 1.86 -9.11 9.47
C ARG A 71 0.50 -9.66 9.91
N TYR A 72 -0.60 -9.07 9.45
CA TYR A 72 -1.96 -9.61 9.67
C TYR A 72 -2.06 -11.05 9.18
N GLU A 73 -1.62 -11.34 7.96
CA GLU A 73 -1.65 -12.71 7.42
C GLU A 73 -0.79 -13.68 8.22
N GLN A 74 0.40 -13.26 8.67
CA GLN A 74 1.26 -14.09 9.52
C GLN A 74 0.56 -14.45 10.84
N LEU A 75 -0.02 -13.45 11.51
CA LEU A 75 -0.75 -13.65 12.76
C LEU A 75 -1.97 -14.55 12.55
N TRP A 76 -2.71 -14.33 11.48
CA TRP A 76 -3.88 -15.15 11.14
C TRP A 76 -3.49 -16.62 10.93
N ARG A 77 -2.39 -16.88 10.21
CA ARG A 77 -1.83 -18.24 10.04
C ARG A 77 -1.40 -18.85 11.37
N MET A 78 -0.77 -18.09 12.26
CA MET A 78 -0.38 -18.56 13.60
C MET A 78 -1.61 -18.91 14.46
N LEU A 79 -2.70 -18.17 14.33
CA LEU A 79 -3.90 -18.31 15.16
C LEU A 79 -4.91 -19.33 14.63
N THR A 80 -4.78 -19.73 13.37
CA THR A 80 -5.72 -20.63 12.67
C THR A 80 -5.81 -21.99 13.37
N PRO A 81 -7.01 -22.41 13.84
CA PRO A 81 -7.19 -23.61 14.65
C PRO A 81 -6.97 -24.92 13.89
N TYR A 82 -6.88 -24.87 12.56
CA TYR A 82 -6.64 -26.02 11.68
C TYR A 82 -5.15 -26.40 11.59
N LEU A 83 -4.23 -25.52 12.00
CA LEU A 83 -2.81 -25.79 12.11
C LEU A 83 -2.46 -26.15 13.56
N ARG A 84 -3.06 -27.24 14.06
CA ARG A 84 -2.90 -27.73 15.45
C ARG A 84 -1.48 -28.21 15.73
N ASN A 85 -0.58 -27.28 15.95
CA ASN A 85 0.44 -27.43 16.97
C ASN A 85 0.03 -26.50 18.12
N ALA A 86 0.15 -26.96 19.36
CA ALA A 86 -0.19 -26.16 20.53
C ALA A 86 0.77 -24.96 20.62
N VAL A 87 0.43 -23.87 19.95
CA VAL A 87 1.02 -22.55 20.26
C VAL A 87 0.84 -22.37 21.76
N GLN A 88 1.93 -22.09 22.47
CA GLN A 88 1.86 -21.90 23.91
C GLN A 88 0.84 -20.80 24.22
N ALA A 89 0.11 -20.93 25.33
CA ALA A 89 -0.99 -20.01 25.65
C ALA A 89 -0.54 -18.53 25.62
N GLU A 90 0.68 -18.24 26.06
CA GLU A 90 1.29 -16.90 26.02
C GLU A 90 1.54 -16.41 24.59
N GLU A 91 2.14 -17.21 23.71
CA GLU A 91 2.37 -16.84 22.31
C GLU A 91 1.05 -16.59 21.56
N ARG A 92 0.02 -17.38 21.87
CA ARG A 92 -1.33 -17.20 21.30
C ARG A 92 -1.96 -15.90 21.77
N ILE A 93 -1.79 -15.56 23.04
CA ILE A 93 -2.24 -14.29 23.62
C ILE A 93 -1.53 -13.12 22.94
N ASP A 94 -0.21 -13.14 22.84
CA ASP A 94 0.57 -12.07 22.20
C ASP A 94 0.17 -11.87 20.73
N ALA A 95 -0.08 -12.97 20.02
CA ALA A 95 -0.54 -12.92 18.63
C ALA A 95 -1.96 -12.34 18.50
N LEU A 96 -2.87 -12.64 19.44
CA LEU A 96 -4.22 -12.06 19.45
C LEU A 96 -4.21 -10.56 19.76
N GLU A 97 -3.38 -10.15 20.72
CA GLU A 97 -3.21 -8.75 21.09
C GLU A 97 -2.63 -7.94 19.92
N GLU A 98 -1.59 -8.44 19.27
CA GLU A 98 -1.00 -7.79 18.10
C GLU A 98 -1.98 -7.78 16.91
N LEU A 99 -2.75 -8.87 16.72
CA LEU A 99 -3.77 -8.94 15.67
C LEU A 99 -4.84 -7.87 15.88
N ALA A 100 -5.30 -7.65 17.11
CA ALA A 100 -6.29 -6.63 17.43
C ALA A 100 -5.77 -5.23 17.07
N TYR A 101 -4.51 -4.93 17.41
CA TYR A 101 -3.88 -3.65 17.07
C TYR A 101 -3.79 -3.44 15.54
N ILE A 102 -3.24 -4.41 14.83
CA ILE A 102 -3.06 -4.33 13.37
C ILE A 102 -4.40 -4.25 12.65
N SER A 103 -5.41 -4.99 13.12
CA SER A 103 -6.76 -4.92 12.56
C SER A 103 -7.36 -3.54 12.70
N GLY A 104 -7.18 -2.89 13.86
CA GLY A 104 -7.58 -1.50 14.08
C GLY A 104 -6.91 -0.55 13.10
N LEU A 105 -5.58 -0.62 12.97
CA LEU A 105 -4.83 0.23 12.03
C LEU A 105 -5.26 0.04 10.57
N LEU A 106 -5.48 -1.20 10.15
CA LEU A 106 -5.95 -1.50 8.80
C LEU A 106 -7.35 -0.94 8.58
N ASN A 107 -8.26 -1.14 9.53
CA ASN A 107 -9.63 -0.62 9.43
C ASN A 107 -9.64 0.90 9.33
N ASP A 108 -8.87 1.59 10.17
CA ASP A 108 -8.80 3.06 10.17
C ASP A 108 -8.26 3.56 8.82
N ARG A 109 -7.16 2.99 8.32
CA ARG A 109 -6.59 3.37 7.02
C ARG A 109 -7.52 3.09 5.86
N MET A 110 -8.20 1.95 5.87
CA MET A 110 -9.17 1.59 4.83
C MET A 110 -10.38 2.53 4.86
N PHE A 111 -10.84 2.86 6.06
CA PHE A 111 -11.94 3.80 6.25
C PHE A 111 -11.56 5.20 5.76
N GLU A 112 -10.39 5.69 6.14
CA GLU A 112 -9.87 6.97 5.67
C GLU A 112 -9.74 6.98 4.15
N ALA A 113 -9.14 5.94 3.57
CA ALA A 113 -8.89 5.90 2.14
C ALA A 113 -10.18 5.87 1.29
N GLN A 114 -11.22 5.22 1.79
CA GLN A 114 -12.49 5.07 1.07
C GLN A 114 -13.48 6.20 1.35
N TYR A 115 -13.46 6.79 2.56
CA TYR A 115 -14.54 7.66 3.03
C TYR A 115 -14.09 9.03 3.56
N ALA A 116 -12.80 9.27 3.84
CA ALA A 116 -12.38 10.58 4.35
C ALA A 116 -12.31 11.65 3.23
N TYR A 117 -12.47 12.91 3.67
CA TYR A 117 -12.62 14.17 2.92
C TYR A 117 -11.75 14.35 1.66
N PRO A 118 -12.17 15.22 0.71
CA PRO A 118 -11.63 15.22 -0.65
C PRO A 118 -10.14 15.51 -0.67
N HIS A 119 -9.36 14.50 -1.07
CA HIS A 119 -7.99 14.69 -1.49
C HIS A 119 -7.93 15.71 -2.63
N ASP A 120 -6.99 16.64 -2.67
CA ASP A 120 -6.83 17.61 -3.77
C ASP A 120 -5.76 17.17 -4.78
N GLY A 121 -5.13 16.01 -4.56
CA GLY A 121 -4.13 15.44 -5.45
C GLY A 121 -4.70 14.75 -6.69
N ALA A 122 -3.79 14.16 -7.46
CA ALA A 122 -4.09 13.54 -8.74
C ALA A 122 -5.06 12.36 -8.64
N ARG A 123 -5.91 12.22 -9.67
CA ARG A 123 -6.76 11.06 -9.93
C ARG A 123 -5.92 9.96 -10.57
N ILE A 124 -5.82 8.81 -9.91
CA ILE A 124 -4.93 7.72 -10.30
C ILE A 124 -5.74 6.46 -10.53
N PHE A 125 -5.89 6.07 -11.79
CA PHE A 125 -6.54 4.81 -12.16
C PHE A 125 -5.59 3.63 -11.95
N LEU A 126 -5.99 2.64 -11.16
CA LEU A 126 -5.19 1.45 -10.87
C LEU A 126 -5.66 0.24 -11.68
N SER A 127 -5.02 0.02 -12.83
CA SER A 127 -5.29 -1.13 -13.70
C SER A 127 -4.52 -2.36 -13.21
N HIS A 128 -5.24 -3.44 -12.89
CA HIS A 128 -4.67 -4.63 -12.29
C HIS A 128 -5.47 -5.90 -12.63
N ALA A 129 -4.85 -7.07 -12.47
CA ALA A 129 -5.58 -8.35 -12.51
C ALA A 129 -6.26 -8.61 -11.16
N SER A 130 -7.41 -9.29 -11.15
CA SER A 130 -8.13 -9.61 -9.92
C SER A 130 -7.29 -10.37 -8.89
N ALA A 131 -6.30 -11.15 -9.33
CA ALA A 131 -5.36 -11.86 -8.45
C ALA A 131 -4.40 -10.94 -7.69
N ASP A 132 -4.16 -9.72 -8.20
CA ASP A 132 -3.22 -8.75 -7.61
C ASP A 132 -3.94 -7.75 -6.68
N LYS A 133 -5.25 -7.95 -6.46
CA LYS A 133 -6.13 -7.01 -5.77
C LYS A 133 -5.68 -6.64 -4.35
N ALA A 134 -5.13 -7.60 -3.60
CA ALA A 134 -4.63 -7.34 -2.26
C ALA A 134 -3.49 -6.31 -2.25
N PHE A 135 -2.54 -6.43 -3.19
CA PHE A 135 -1.45 -5.48 -3.36
C PHE A 135 -1.98 -4.10 -3.78
N VAL A 136 -2.88 -4.07 -4.76
CA VAL A 136 -3.39 -2.82 -5.34
C VAL A 136 -4.24 -2.06 -4.31
N LYS A 137 -4.97 -2.77 -3.45
CA LYS A 137 -5.71 -2.18 -2.33
C LYS A 137 -4.78 -1.50 -1.33
N ALA A 138 -3.67 -2.15 -0.95
CA ALA A 138 -2.66 -1.53 -0.10
C ALA A 138 -2.04 -0.28 -0.75
N LEU A 139 -1.73 -0.37 -2.05
CA LEU A 139 -1.22 0.76 -2.83
C LEU A 139 -2.21 1.93 -2.89
N ALA A 140 -3.50 1.65 -3.12
CA ALA A 140 -4.53 2.67 -3.14
C ALA A 140 -4.65 3.38 -1.79
N VAL A 141 -4.68 2.63 -0.69
CA VAL A 141 -4.72 3.19 0.67
C VAL A 141 -3.51 4.09 0.92
N ASP A 142 -2.30 3.64 0.57
CA ASP A 142 -1.10 4.46 0.77
C ASP A 142 -1.06 5.70 -0.15
N LEU A 143 -1.54 5.61 -1.40
CA LEU A 143 -1.68 6.76 -2.30
C LEU A 143 -2.69 7.79 -1.78
N SER A 144 -3.81 7.32 -1.22
CA SER A 144 -4.81 8.17 -0.58
C SER A 144 -4.25 8.86 0.67
N ALA A 145 -3.55 8.13 1.54
CA ALA A 145 -2.87 8.70 2.71
C ALA A 145 -1.82 9.76 2.33
N LEU A 146 -1.29 9.70 1.10
CA LEU A 146 -0.39 10.71 0.52
C LEU A 146 -1.11 11.86 -0.21
N GLY A 147 -2.44 11.91 -0.13
CA GLY A 147 -3.27 13.00 -0.65
C GLY A 147 -3.69 12.85 -2.11
N HIS A 148 -3.58 11.67 -2.71
CA HIS A 148 -4.06 11.39 -4.07
C HIS A 148 -5.44 10.74 -4.07
N ARG A 149 -6.09 10.70 -5.24
CA ARG A 149 -7.40 10.05 -5.46
C ARG A 149 -7.22 8.76 -6.25
N PRO A 150 -6.88 7.63 -5.61
CA PRO A 150 -6.88 6.34 -6.28
C PRO A 150 -8.29 5.97 -6.75
N TRP A 151 -8.40 5.41 -7.94
CA TRP A 151 -9.63 4.84 -8.47
C TRP A 151 -9.48 3.33 -8.50
N LEU A 152 -10.41 2.63 -7.83
CA LEU A 152 -10.48 1.18 -7.73
C LEU A 152 -11.89 0.72 -8.08
N ASP A 153 -11.99 -0.35 -8.86
CA ASP A 153 -13.27 -0.97 -9.26
C ASP A 153 -14.17 -1.31 -8.06
N GLU A 154 -13.59 -1.89 -7.00
CA GLU A 154 -14.31 -2.24 -5.76
C GLU A 154 -14.89 -1.01 -5.02
N TRP A 155 -14.28 0.17 -5.19
CA TRP A 155 -14.70 1.38 -4.49
C TRP A 155 -15.71 2.19 -5.31
N GLU A 156 -15.56 2.15 -6.63
CA GLU A 156 -16.17 3.12 -7.55
C GLU A 156 -17.33 2.55 -8.37
N ILE A 157 -17.45 1.22 -8.44
CA ILE A 157 -18.51 0.53 -9.19
C ILE A 157 -19.56 0.00 -8.22
N LEU A 158 -20.76 0.57 -8.30
CA LEU A 158 -21.88 0.17 -7.48
C LEU A 158 -22.64 -1.03 -8.08
N GLY A 159 -23.34 -1.77 -7.22
CA GLY A 159 -24.21 -2.86 -7.65
C GLY A 159 -25.28 -2.36 -8.62
N GLY A 160 -25.33 -2.93 -9.82
CA GLY A 160 -26.26 -2.56 -10.90
C GLY A 160 -25.66 -1.64 -11.97
N GLU A 161 -24.42 -1.15 -11.81
CA GLU A 161 -23.73 -0.36 -12.83
C GLU A 161 -23.08 -1.25 -13.91
N SER A 162 -22.95 -0.69 -15.10
CA SER A 162 -22.14 -1.29 -16.16
C SER A 162 -20.66 -1.13 -15.82
N ILE A 163 -20.00 -2.23 -15.47
CA ILE A 163 -18.54 -2.27 -15.21
C ILE A 163 -17.77 -1.62 -16.37
N PRO A 164 -18.03 -1.96 -17.65
CA PRO A 164 -17.43 -1.27 -18.79
C PRO A 164 -17.56 0.26 -18.73
N THR A 165 -18.78 0.74 -18.52
CA THR A 165 -19.05 2.19 -18.56
C THR A 165 -18.29 2.93 -17.46
N ARG A 166 -18.29 2.39 -16.24
CA ARG A 166 -17.61 3.00 -15.08
C ARG A 166 -16.09 2.98 -15.23
N VAL A 167 -15.53 1.91 -15.79
CA VAL A 167 -14.10 1.84 -16.13
C VAL A 167 -13.72 2.89 -17.18
N ALA A 168 -14.53 3.07 -18.23
CA ALA A 168 -14.33 4.11 -19.23
C ALA A 168 -14.34 5.52 -18.61
N GLU A 169 -15.31 5.80 -17.73
CA GLU A 169 -15.44 7.09 -17.05
C GLU A 169 -14.26 7.36 -16.10
N GLY A 170 -13.87 6.36 -15.30
CA GLY A 170 -12.72 6.46 -14.41
C GLY A 170 -11.42 6.72 -15.17
N LEU A 171 -11.26 6.10 -16.35
CA LEU A 171 -10.11 6.31 -17.22
C LEU A 171 -10.09 7.71 -17.84
N GLU A 172 -11.21 8.20 -18.35
CA GLU A 172 -11.34 9.54 -18.95
C GLU A 172 -11.04 10.65 -17.93
N GLN A 173 -11.42 10.42 -16.67
CA GLN A 173 -11.16 11.35 -15.57
C GLN A 173 -9.77 11.18 -14.94
N ALA A 174 -8.98 10.18 -15.32
CA ALA A 174 -7.71 9.93 -14.67
C ALA A 174 -6.64 10.95 -15.10
N ASP A 175 -5.86 11.47 -14.15
CA ASP A 175 -4.66 12.23 -14.49
C ASP A 175 -3.48 11.29 -14.83
N PHE A 176 -3.49 10.12 -14.17
CA PHE A 176 -2.52 9.05 -14.30
C PHE A 176 -3.20 7.69 -14.37
N VAL A 177 -2.64 6.78 -15.17
CA VAL A 177 -3.00 5.36 -15.18
C VAL A 177 -1.78 4.59 -14.73
N VAL A 178 -1.89 3.89 -13.61
CA VAL A 178 -0.89 2.94 -13.14
C VAL A 178 -1.30 1.55 -13.60
N VAL A 179 -0.46 0.92 -14.43
CA VAL A 179 -0.69 -0.43 -14.93
C VAL A 179 0.17 -1.40 -14.14
N VAL A 180 -0.47 -2.26 -13.35
CA VAL A 180 0.20 -3.30 -12.56
C VAL A 180 0.54 -4.49 -13.45
N LEU A 181 1.83 -4.75 -13.59
CA LEU A 181 2.42 -5.80 -14.40
C LEU A 181 2.83 -6.96 -13.50
N SER A 182 2.20 -8.12 -13.72
CA SER A 182 2.48 -9.36 -13.02
C SER A 182 2.31 -10.53 -13.99
N GLY A 183 2.75 -11.73 -13.61
CA GLY A 183 2.43 -12.95 -14.36
C GLY A 183 0.91 -13.11 -14.57
N ASN A 184 0.10 -12.71 -13.58
CA ASN A 184 -1.35 -12.76 -13.66
C ASN A 184 -1.90 -11.76 -14.67
N SER A 185 -1.41 -10.52 -14.68
CA SER A 185 -1.92 -9.46 -15.57
C SER A 185 -1.57 -9.67 -17.04
N VAL A 186 -0.42 -10.29 -17.30
CA VAL A 186 -0.01 -10.68 -18.65
C VAL A 186 -0.78 -11.91 -19.12
N ALA A 187 -0.99 -12.91 -18.26
CA ALA A 187 -1.72 -14.15 -18.58
C ALA A 187 -3.23 -13.95 -18.70
N SER A 188 -3.83 -13.04 -17.91
CA SER A 188 -5.23 -12.60 -18.07
C SER A 188 -5.43 -11.70 -19.29
N GLN A 189 -4.46 -11.69 -20.20
CA GLN A 189 -4.46 -11.01 -21.48
C GLN A 189 -4.71 -9.52 -21.35
N TRP A 190 -4.07 -8.85 -20.37
CA TRP A 190 -4.08 -7.40 -20.22
C TRP A 190 -5.49 -6.77 -20.38
N VAL A 191 -6.49 -7.50 -19.85
CA VAL A 191 -7.94 -7.23 -19.77
C VAL A 191 -8.56 -6.74 -21.08
N GLU A 192 -8.96 -7.70 -21.94
CA GLU A 192 -9.85 -7.62 -23.11
C GLU A 192 -9.79 -6.40 -24.07
N ASN A 193 -9.71 -6.71 -25.36
CA ASN A 193 -9.34 -5.86 -26.51
C ASN A 193 -10.12 -4.53 -26.70
N GLU A 194 -11.21 -4.29 -25.98
CA GLU A 194 -12.02 -3.07 -26.13
C GLU A 194 -11.40 -1.87 -25.39
N TRP A 195 -10.73 -2.12 -24.26
CA TRP A 195 -10.17 -1.05 -23.42
C TRP A 195 -8.87 -0.49 -23.96
N GLN A 196 -8.02 -1.34 -24.53
CA GLN A 196 -6.71 -0.94 -25.03
C GLN A 196 -6.82 0.19 -26.07
N ALA A 197 -7.79 0.14 -26.98
CA ALA A 197 -7.99 1.18 -27.97
C ALA A 197 -8.27 2.55 -27.32
N LYS A 198 -9.15 2.58 -26.30
CA LYS A 198 -9.50 3.80 -25.56
C LYS A 198 -8.34 4.28 -24.68
N TYR A 199 -7.65 3.38 -23.98
CA TYR A 199 -6.40 3.68 -23.26
C TYR A 199 -5.36 4.34 -24.17
N TRP A 200 -5.13 3.76 -25.35
CA TRP A 200 -4.14 4.27 -26.29
C TRP A 200 -4.56 5.56 -26.95
N GLN A 201 -5.85 5.77 -27.21
CA GLN A 201 -6.37 7.07 -27.66
C GLN A 201 -6.12 8.15 -26.61
N GLU A 202 -6.53 7.95 -25.36
CA GLU A 202 -6.34 8.93 -24.27
C GLU A 202 -4.86 9.23 -23.96
N VAL A 203 -4.00 8.20 -24.04
CA VAL A 203 -2.54 8.34 -23.89
C VAL A 203 -1.92 9.07 -25.08
N ASN A 204 -2.35 8.78 -26.32
CA ASN A 204 -1.84 9.42 -27.54
C ASN A 204 -2.33 10.86 -27.67
N GLU A 205 -3.55 11.15 -27.20
CA GLU A 205 -4.12 12.50 -27.11
C GLU A 205 -3.53 13.32 -25.94
N ARG A 206 -2.54 12.76 -25.22
CA ARG A 206 -1.78 13.39 -24.11
C ARG A 206 -2.60 13.79 -22.89
N ARG A 207 -3.85 13.33 -22.74
CA ARG A 207 -4.69 13.66 -21.58
C ARG A 207 -4.21 12.95 -20.31
N VAL A 208 -3.74 11.70 -20.44
CA VAL A 208 -3.39 10.83 -19.30
C VAL A 208 -1.94 10.35 -19.34
N THR A 209 -1.26 10.31 -18.20
CA THR A 209 0.12 9.77 -18.10
C THR A 209 0.08 8.31 -17.65
N LEU A 210 0.53 7.40 -18.51
CA LEU A 210 0.64 5.98 -18.18
C LEU A 210 1.97 5.68 -17.48
N ILE A 211 1.89 5.03 -16.31
CA ILE A 211 3.02 4.58 -15.49
C ILE A 211 2.93 3.05 -15.32
N PRO A 212 3.82 2.27 -15.93
CA PRO A 212 3.89 0.85 -15.67
C PRO A 212 4.49 0.58 -14.28
N LEU A 213 3.91 -0.35 -13.54
CA LEU A 213 4.34 -0.80 -12.22
C LEU A 213 4.64 -2.29 -12.31
N LEU A 214 5.89 -2.71 -12.09
CA LEU A 214 6.29 -4.11 -12.14
C LEU A 214 6.17 -4.76 -10.77
N LEU A 215 5.15 -5.61 -10.59
CA LEU A 215 4.86 -6.32 -9.34
C LEU A 215 5.60 -7.66 -9.27
N SER A 216 5.69 -8.39 -10.37
CA SER A 216 6.42 -9.66 -10.48
C SER A 216 7.04 -9.84 -11.86
N ASP A 217 8.01 -10.76 -11.96
CA ASP A 217 8.62 -11.09 -13.25
C ASP A 217 7.55 -11.55 -14.26
N CYS A 218 7.48 -10.85 -15.39
CA CYS A 218 6.54 -11.15 -16.45
C CYS A 218 7.05 -10.65 -17.81
N GLU A 219 6.45 -11.15 -18.89
CA GLU A 219 6.73 -10.62 -20.22
C GLU A 219 6.02 -9.28 -20.42
N VAL A 220 6.77 -8.19 -20.29
CA VAL A 220 6.23 -6.83 -20.46
C VAL A 220 5.61 -6.68 -21.85
N PRO A 221 4.33 -6.28 -21.96
CA PRO A 221 3.66 -6.07 -23.24
C PRO A 221 4.43 -5.13 -24.15
N THR A 222 4.48 -5.42 -25.46
CA THR A 222 5.26 -4.67 -26.45
C THR A 222 5.04 -3.16 -26.39
N LEU A 223 3.79 -2.75 -26.16
CA LEU A 223 3.40 -1.34 -26.11
C LEU A 223 3.90 -0.61 -24.85
N LEU A 224 4.23 -1.34 -23.79
CA LEU A 224 4.79 -0.80 -22.55
C LEU A 224 6.32 -0.84 -22.52
N LYS A 225 6.98 -1.65 -23.38
CA LYS A 225 8.44 -1.77 -23.45
C LYS A 225 9.19 -0.43 -23.57
N PRO A 226 8.71 0.59 -24.32
CA PRO A 226 9.39 1.89 -24.40
C PRO A 226 9.26 2.75 -23.15
N LYS A 227 8.36 2.41 -22.20
CA LYS A 227 8.11 3.20 -21.00
C LYS A 227 8.92 2.64 -19.83
N LYS A 228 9.57 3.53 -19.08
CA LYS A 228 10.20 3.17 -17.81
C LYS A 228 9.12 2.72 -16.83
N TYR A 229 9.25 1.49 -16.31
CA TYR A 229 8.42 1.01 -15.23
C TYR A 229 9.02 1.37 -13.87
N ILE A 230 8.19 1.34 -12.82
CA ILE A 230 8.61 1.42 -11.42
C ILE A 230 8.59 0.02 -10.85
N ASP A 231 9.68 -0.38 -10.19
CA ASP A 231 9.91 -1.76 -9.78
C ASP A 231 9.48 -2.01 -8.34
N PHE A 232 8.39 -2.76 -8.15
CA PHE A 232 7.82 -3.11 -6.85
C PHE A 232 8.20 -4.53 -6.39
N ARG A 233 9.08 -5.24 -7.11
CA ARG A 233 9.45 -6.64 -6.79
C ARG A 233 10.25 -6.79 -5.49
N HIS A 234 10.90 -5.74 -5.01
CA HIS A 234 11.90 -5.83 -3.95
C HIS A 234 11.56 -5.01 -2.70
N ASP A 235 11.40 -3.69 -2.84
CA ASP A 235 11.13 -2.78 -1.73
C ASP A 235 9.94 -1.87 -2.05
N TYR A 236 8.80 -2.20 -1.46
CA TYR A 236 7.55 -1.46 -1.66
C TYR A 236 7.67 0.01 -1.24
N GLY A 237 8.33 0.29 -0.12
CA GLY A 237 8.44 1.66 0.40
C GLY A 237 9.23 2.54 -0.57
N MET A 238 10.38 2.06 -1.02
CA MET A 238 11.18 2.77 -2.02
C MET A 238 10.45 2.93 -3.36
N ALA A 239 9.76 1.90 -3.82
CA ALA A 239 9.02 1.94 -5.08
C ALA A 239 7.81 2.89 -5.02
N LEU A 240 7.10 2.94 -3.89
CA LEU A 240 6.03 3.90 -3.63
C LEU A 240 6.57 5.34 -3.65
N GLU A 241 7.72 5.58 -3.02
CA GLU A 241 8.39 6.89 -3.08
C GLU A 241 8.75 7.29 -4.51
N GLU A 242 9.26 6.36 -5.32
CA GLU A 242 9.54 6.60 -6.75
C GLU A 242 8.26 6.92 -7.54
N LEU A 243 7.16 6.23 -7.26
CA LEU A 243 5.86 6.47 -7.89
C LEU A 243 5.33 7.87 -7.59
N VAL A 244 5.28 8.24 -6.31
CA VAL A 244 4.77 9.54 -5.87
C VAL A 244 5.68 10.67 -6.37
N HIS A 245 6.99 10.46 -6.38
CA HIS A 245 7.94 11.41 -6.97
C HIS A 245 7.70 11.60 -8.47
N SER A 246 7.45 10.52 -9.20
CA SER A 246 7.15 10.54 -10.63
C SER A 246 5.86 11.30 -10.91
N ILE A 247 4.78 10.99 -10.19
CA ILE A 247 3.49 11.70 -10.25
C ILE A 247 3.70 13.20 -10.02
N SER A 248 4.36 13.57 -8.93
CA SER A 248 4.64 14.97 -8.57
C SER A 248 5.43 15.71 -9.66
N LYS A 249 6.43 15.07 -10.27
CA LYS A 249 7.21 15.66 -11.37
C LYS A 249 6.37 15.83 -12.63
N HIS A 250 5.51 14.87 -12.96
CA HIS A 250 4.61 14.97 -14.10
C HIS A 250 3.59 16.11 -13.93
N ILE A 251 3.00 16.26 -12.74
CA ILE A 251 2.11 17.39 -12.40
C ILE A 251 2.85 18.72 -12.63
N LYS A 252 4.07 18.87 -12.09
CA LYS A 252 4.88 20.09 -12.27
C LYS A 252 5.25 20.37 -13.72
N ARG A 253 5.51 19.34 -14.53
CA ARG A 253 5.82 19.49 -15.97
C ARG A 253 4.59 19.95 -16.76
N ARG A 254 3.40 19.39 -16.48
CA ARG A 254 2.14 19.81 -17.11
C ARG A 254 1.83 21.27 -16.81
N ALA A 255 2.00 21.71 -15.56
CA ALA A 255 1.77 23.10 -15.16
C ALA A 255 2.69 24.10 -15.88
N ARG A 256 3.93 23.71 -16.23
CA ARG A 256 4.89 24.57 -16.97
C ARG A 256 4.64 24.64 -18.46
N ASN A 257 4.03 23.62 -19.05
CA ASN A 257 3.79 23.54 -20.50
C ASN A 257 2.39 24.06 -20.90
N GLY A 258 1.52 24.33 -19.92
CA GLY A 258 0.15 24.80 -20.10
C GLY A 258 -0.08 26.27 -19.71
N GLY A 259 1.00 27.05 -19.50
CA GLY A 259 0.97 28.50 -19.33
C GLY A 259 1.82 29.16 -20.40
#